data_AF-A0A0F8GRX8-F1
#
_entry.id   AF-A0A0F8GRX8-F1
#
_cell.length_a   1.000
_cell.length_b   1.000
_cell.length_c   1.000
_cell.angle_alpha   90.00
_cell.angle_beta   90.00
_cell.angle_gamma   90.00
#
_symmetry.space_group_name_H-M   'P 1'
#
loop_
_entity.id
_entity.type
_entity.pdbx_description
1 polymer ?
#
loop_
_entity_poly.entity_id
_entity_poly.type
_entity_poly.pdbx_seq_one_letter_code
_entity_poly.pdbx_strand_id
1 'polypeptide(L)'
;MKSSSHTISLLAVIYLSLIFIPLACAEPVTIQYFHQKGCHDCEITDPIVDRIEAQYENMVITRIETSTADGFNQWNKYGFLEVPAIVINNETKIPKEEITEEKLKTLIDEYLVEEENITEYTTEEVTRKEQEIEYINTNLNLPFAYSLGLFAGFSPCLMAILGFLLS
;
A
#
# COMPACT_ATOMS: atom_id res chain seq x y z
N MET A 1 -2.36 54.02 -10.71
CA MET A 1 -1.60 52.91 -11.34
C MET A 1 -0.97 51.91 -10.35
N LYS A 2 -0.94 52.16 -9.03
CA LYS A 2 -0.29 51.23 -8.06
C LYS A 2 -1.20 50.09 -7.56
N SER A 3 -2.52 50.27 -7.50
CA SER A 3 -3.43 49.21 -7.00
C SER A 3 -3.68 48.08 -8.00
N SER A 4 -3.66 48.35 -9.31
CA SER A 4 -3.86 47.36 -10.37
C SER A 4 -2.71 46.35 -10.47
N SER A 5 -1.50 46.73 -10.06
CA SER A 5 -0.34 45.81 -10.04
C SER A 5 -0.44 44.78 -8.92
N HIS A 6 -1.02 45.14 -7.78
CA HIS A 6 -1.20 44.23 -6.65
C HIS A 6 -2.28 43.20 -6.91
N THR A 7 -3.39 43.59 -7.56
CA THR A 7 -4.46 42.66 -7.93
C THR A 7 -4.01 41.63 -8.96
N ILE A 8 -3.17 42.04 -9.93
CA ILE A 8 -2.58 41.13 -10.93
C ILE A 8 -1.59 40.16 -10.26
N SER A 9 -0.76 40.64 -9.34
CA SER A 9 0.18 39.79 -8.59
C SER A 9 -0.56 38.78 -7.71
N LEU A 10 -1.69 39.18 -7.10
CA LEU A 10 -2.49 38.31 -6.24
C LEU A 10 -3.19 37.22 -7.06
N LEU A 11 -3.75 37.58 -8.22
CA LEU A 11 -4.34 36.64 -9.17
C LEU A 11 -3.31 35.65 -9.72
N ALA A 12 -2.09 36.10 -10.00
CA ALA A 12 -1.01 35.23 -10.47
C ALA A 12 -0.57 34.22 -9.40
N VAL A 13 -0.50 34.63 -8.13
CA VAL A 13 -0.18 33.73 -7.01
C VAL A 13 -1.29 32.71 -6.78
N ILE A 14 -2.57 33.13 -6.86
CA ILE A 14 -3.72 32.21 -6.75
C ILE A 14 -3.71 31.18 -7.89
N TYR A 15 -3.46 31.65 -9.12
CA TYR A 15 -3.37 30.76 -10.29
C TYR A 15 -2.20 29.78 -10.19
N LEU A 16 -1.04 30.23 -9.70
CA LEU A 16 0.13 29.38 -9.46
C LEU A 16 -0.13 28.35 -8.35
N SER A 17 -0.90 28.72 -7.31
CA SER A 17 -1.29 27.79 -6.24
C SER A 17 -2.29 26.73 -6.69
N LEU A 18 -3.20 27.06 -7.61
CA LEU A 18 -4.15 26.11 -8.22
C LEU A 18 -3.46 25.06 -9.11
N ILE A 19 -2.35 25.43 -9.76
CA ILE A 19 -1.54 24.50 -10.57
C ILE A 19 -0.76 23.51 -9.69
N PHE A 20 -0.49 23.87 -8.44
CA PHE A 20 0.29 23.04 -7.50
C PHE A 20 -0.55 22.10 -6.66
N ILE A 21 -1.87 22.05 -6.83
CA ILE A 21 -2.70 21.04 -6.18
C ILE A 21 -2.36 19.71 -6.85
N PRO A 22 -1.68 18.76 -6.18
CA PRO A 22 -1.55 17.43 -6.72
C PRO A 22 -2.97 16.90 -6.91
N LEU A 23 -3.29 16.49 -8.14
CA LEU A 23 -4.49 15.72 -8.39
C LEU A 23 -4.30 14.43 -7.60
N ALA A 24 -4.85 14.37 -6.39
CA ALA A 24 -4.88 13.17 -5.57
C ALA A 24 -5.83 12.20 -6.28
N CYS A 25 -5.29 11.48 -7.27
CA CYS A 25 -5.95 10.29 -7.78
C CYS A 25 -5.85 9.26 -6.65
N ALA A 26 -7.01 8.84 -6.14
CA ALA A 26 -7.09 7.62 -5.35
C ALA A 26 -6.44 6.49 -6.16
N GLU A 27 -5.54 5.73 -5.54
CA GLU A 27 -4.94 4.57 -6.19
C GLU A 27 -6.05 3.51 -6.34
N PRO A 28 -6.27 2.92 -7.51
CA PRO A 28 -7.36 1.96 -7.67
C PRO A 28 -7.04 0.68 -6.89
N VAL A 29 -8.08 0.05 -6.33
CA VAL A 29 -7.94 -1.26 -5.66
C VAL A 29 -7.43 -2.28 -6.67
N THR A 30 -6.31 -2.94 -6.35
CA THR A 30 -5.68 -3.94 -7.21
C THR A 30 -6.03 -5.34 -6.75
N ILE A 31 -6.51 -6.18 -7.66
CA ILE A 31 -6.85 -7.57 -7.39
C ILE A 31 -6.06 -8.48 -8.31
N GLN A 32 -5.34 -9.44 -7.74
CA GLN A 32 -4.69 -10.53 -8.47
C GLN A 32 -5.54 -11.78 -8.31
N TYR A 33 -6.10 -12.26 -9.43
CA TYR A 33 -6.85 -13.50 -9.48
C TYR A 33 -6.01 -14.61 -10.11
N PHE A 34 -5.59 -15.58 -9.30
CA PHE A 34 -4.81 -16.72 -9.72
C PHE A 34 -5.73 -17.88 -10.10
N HIS A 35 -5.63 -18.34 -11.35
CA HIS A 35 -6.51 -19.37 -11.89
C HIS A 35 -5.77 -20.29 -12.85
N GLN A 36 -6.44 -21.40 -13.23
CA GLN A 36 -5.94 -22.34 -14.24
C GLN A 36 -7.03 -22.74 -15.22
N LYS A 37 -6.66 -22.97 -16.48
CA LYS A 37 -7.57 -23.59 -17.46
C LYS A 37 -7.88 -25.05 -17.11
N GLY A 38 -9.16 -25.41 -17.13
CA GLY A 38 -9.63 -26.77 -16.82
C GLY A 38 -9.73 -27.08 -15.32
N CYS A 39 -9.59 -26.06 -14.48
CA CYS A 39 -9.80 -26.10 -13.04
C CYS A 39 -11.30 -26.01 -12.73
N HIS A 40 -11.89 -27.06 -12.16
CA HIS A 40 -13.32 -27.11 -11.86
C HIS A 40 -13.75 -25.98 -10.89
N ASP A 41 -12.95 -25.73 -9.85
CA ASP A 41 -13.25 -24.67 -8.89
C ASP A 41 -13.14 -23.27 -9.50
N CYS A 42 -12.24 -23.08 -10.47
CA CYS A 42 -12.08 -21.82 -11.20
C CYS A 42 -13.31 -21.55 -12.08
N GLU A 43 -13.93 -22.58 -12.68
CA GLU A 43 -15.19 -22.39 -13.44
C GLU A 43 -16.33 -21.87 -12.56
N ILE A 44 -16.27 -22.12 -11.25
CA ILE A 44 -17.23 -21.61 -10.27
C ILE A 44 -16.87 -20.16 -9.86
N THR A 45 -15.57 -19.89 -9.68
CA THR A 45 -15.08 -18.57 -9.25
C THR A 45 -15.02 -17.53 -10.37
N ASP A 46 -14.71 -17.91 -11.60
CA ASP A 46 -14.63 -17.05 -12.78
C ASP A 46 -15.87 -16.13 -12.92
N PRO A 47 -17.12 -16.64 -12.89
CA PRO A 47 -18.29 -15.77 -12.99
C PRO A 47 -18.49 -14.87 -11.76
N ILE A 48 -17.94 -15.23 -10.59
CA ILE A 48 -17.95 -14.34 -9.41
C ILE A 48 -17.01 -13.16 -9.68
N VAL A 49 -15.80 -13.43 -10.14
CA VAL A 49 -14.80 -12.41 -10.47
C VAL A 49 -15.32 -11.48 -11.59
N ASP A 50 -15.97 -12.04 -12.62
CA ASP A 50 -16.59 -11.27 -13.70
C ASP A 50 -17.68 -10.30 -13.19
N ARG A 51 -18.50 -10.74 -12.21
CA ARG A 51 -19.49 -9.87 -11.58
C ARG A 51 -18.84 -8.76 -10.79
N ILE A 52 -17.81 -9.07 -10.00
CA ILE A 52 -17.07 -8.07 -9.22
C ILE A 52 -16.42 -7.03 -10.15
N GLU A 53 -15.79 -7.46 -11.24
CA GLU A 53 -15.21 -6.56 -12.25
C GLU A 53 -16.25 -5.62 -12.87
N ALA A 54 -17.47 -6.10 -13.12
CA ALA A 54 -18.54 -5.28 -13.66
C ALA A 54 -19.18 -4.32 -12.64
N GLN A 55 -18.99 -4.54 -11.35
CA GLN A 55 -19.64 -3.76 -10.28
C GLN A 55 -18.81 -2.57 -9.80
N TYR A 56 -17.49 -2.61 -9.91
CA TYR A 56 -16.59 -1.59 -9.39
C TYR A 56 -15.78 -0.95 -10.53
N GLU A 57 -15.91 0.37 -10.71
CA GLU A 57 -15.18 1.11 -11.74
C GLU A 57 -13.76 1.51 -11.31
N ASN A 58 -13.53 1.72 -10.00
CA ASN A 58 -12.22 2.12 -9.44
C ASN A 58 -11.41 0.91 -8.95
N MET A 59 -11.29 -0.12 -9.80
CA MET A 59 -10.62 -1.37 -9.45
C MET A 59 -9.96 -1.99 -10.68
N VAL A 60 -8.81 -2.64 -10.49
CA VAL A 60 -8.10 -3.34 -11.54
C VAL A 60 -7.93 -4.81 -11.16
N ILE A 61 -8.55 -5.71 -11.93
CA ILE A 61 -8.34 -7.16 -11.78
C ILE A 61 -7.29 -7.64 -12.78
N THR A 62 -6.19 -8.20 -12.27
CA THR A 62 -5.19 -8.92 -13.05
C THR A 62 -5.42 -10.42 -12.92
N ARG A 63 -5.75 -11.07 -14.03
CA ARG A 63 -5.95 -12.53 -14.09
C ARG A 63 -4.63 -13.22 -14.44
N ILE A 64 -4.16 -14.10 -13.56
CA ILE A 64 -2.85 -14.72 -13.62
C ILE A 64 -3.02 -16.23 -13.78
N GLU A 65 -2.59 -16.74 -14.93
CA GLU A 65 -2.60 -18.16 -15.24
C GLU A 65 -1.41 -18.86 -14.57
N THR A 66 -1.69 -19.65 -13.53
CA THR A 66 -0.64 -20.31 -12.74
C THR A 66 -0.01 -21.51 -13.45
N SER A 67 -0.57 -21.95 -14.59
CA SER A 67 0.08 -22.94 -15.46
C SER A 67 1.30 -22.37 -16.19
N THR A 68 1.48 -21.05 -16.22
CA THR A 68 2.69 -20.41 -16.75
C THR A 68 3.79 -20.33 -15.70
N ALA A 69 5.05 -20.38 -16.10
CA ALA A 69 6.17 -20.28 -15.15
C ALA A 69 6.16 -18.97 -14.35
N ASP A 70 5.84 -17.85 -15.01
CA ASP A 70 5.73 -16.55 -14.37
C ASP A 70 4.54 -16.50 -13.39
N GLY A 71 3.35 -16.91 -13.83
CA GLY A 71 2.16 -16.95 -12.97
C GLY A 71 2.31 -17.87 -11.77
N PHE A 72 2.96 -19.04 -11.94
CA PHE A 72 3.30 -19.93 -10.85
C PHE A 72 4.24 -19.26 -9.85
N ASN A 73 5.30 -18.58 -10.32
CA ASN A 73 6.23 -17.88 -9.44
C ASN A 73 5.54 -16.75 -8.67
N GLN A 74 4.61 -16.03 -9.31
CA GLN A 74 3.80 -15.00 -8.64
C GLN A 74 2.89 -15.62 -7.56
N TRP A 75 2.15 -16.67 -7.90
CA TRP A 75 1.26 -17.39 -6.99
C TRP A 75 2.01 -17.99 -5.79
N ASN A 76 3.16 -18.62 -6.05
CA ASN A 76 3.98 -19.28 -5.03
C ASN A 76 4.56 -18.30 -3.99
N LYS A 77 4.78 -17.02 -4.34
CA LYS A 77 5.23 -15.99 -3.38
C LYS A 77 4.25 -15.80 -2.23
N TYR A 78 2.95 -16.03 -2.46
CA TYR A 78 1.92 -15.82 -1.46
C TYR A 78 1.68 -17.05 -0.56
N GLY A 79 2.22 -18.22 -0.93
CA GLY A 79 2.15 -19.44 -0.12
C GLY A 79 0.80 -20.17 -0.21
N PHE A 80 0.05 -19.98 -1.29
CA PHE A 80 -1.19 -20.71 -1.55
C PHE A 80 -0.93 -22.20 -1.80
N LEU A 81 -1.92 -23.04 -1.47
CA LEU A 81 -1.85 -24.49 -1.65
C LEU A 81 -2.51 -24.93 -2.96
N GLU A 82 -3.61 -24.27 -3.33
CA GLU A 82 -4.38 -24.57 -4.53
C GLU A 82 -4.93 -23.32 -5.20
N VAL A 83 -5.45 -23.50 -6.42
CA VAL A 83 -6.22 -22.49 -7.17
C VAL A 83 -7.72 -22.84 -7.13
N PRO A 84 -8.61 -21.86 -7.34
CA PRO A 84 -8.36 -20.42 -7.45
C PRO A 84 -7.87 -19.78 -6.15
N ALA A 85 -7.14 -18.67 -6.29
CA ALA A 85 -6.72 -17.84 -5.16
C ALA A 85 -6.80 -16.36 -5.54
N ILE A 86 -7.10 -15.49 -4.59
CA ILE A 86 -7.21 -14.04 -4.81
C ILE A 86 -6.29 -13.30 -3.84
N VAL A 87 -5.61 -12.26 -4.32
CA VAL A 87 -4.87 -11.31 -3.50
C VAL A 87 -5.36 -9.90 -3.79
N ILE A 88 -5.74 -9.15 -2.75
CA ILE A 88 -6.16 -7.75 -2.85
C ILE A 88 -5.03 -6.86 -2.32
N ASN A 89 -4.66 -5.83 -3.07
CA ASN A 89 -3.61 -4.84 -2.75
C ASN A 89 -2.28 -5.44 -2.32
N ASN A 90 -1.92 -6.61 -2.87
CA ASN A 90 -0.72 -7.39 -2.51
C ASN A 90 -0.64 -7.84 -1.03
N GLU A 91 -1.71 -7.65 -0.25
CA GLU A 91 -1.73 -7.84 1.20
C GLU A 91 -2.73 -8.92 1.61
N THR A 92 -4.01 -8.71 1.29
CA THR A 92 -5.09 -9.60 1.73
C THR A 92 -5.15 -10.83 0.84
N LYS A 93 -4.85 -11.99 1.41
CA LYS A 93 -4.86 -13.29 0.74
C LYS A 93 -6.18 -14.01 0.99
N ILE A 94 -6.80 -14.51 -0.06
CA ILE A 94 -8.06 -15.24 -0.01
C ILE A 94 -7.83 -16.60 -0.68
N PRO A 95 -7.72 -17.69 0.10
CA PRO A 95 -7.59 -19.04 -0.43
C PRO A 95 -8.94 -19.53 -0.99
N LYS A 96 -8.90 -20.61 -1.79
CA LYS A 96 -10.04 -21.15 -2.52
C LYS A 96 -11.31 -21.29 -1.68
N GLU A 97 -11.19 -21.82 -0.47
CA GLU A 97 -12.32 -22.14 0.41
C GLU A 97 -13.07 -20.91 0.89
N GLU A 98 -12.41 -19.76 0.88
CA GLU A 98 -12.95 -18.50 1.37
C GLU A 98 -13.48 -17.61 0.25
N ILE A 99 -13.25 -17.98 -1.01
CA ILE A 99 -13.70 -17.19 -2.16
C ILE A 99 -15.22 -17.27 -2.26
N THR A 100 -15.86 -16.16 -1.90
CA THR A 100 -17.30 -15.95 -2.02
C THR A 100 -17.55 -14.52 -2.49
N GLU A 101 -18.67 -14.31 -3.20
CA GLU A 101 -19.03 -12.99 -3.70
C GLU A 101 -19.21 -11.97 -2.57
N GLU A 102 -19.87 -12.38 -1.48
CA GLU A 102 -20.12 -11.52 -0.33
C GLU A 102 -18.81 -11.09 0.34
N LYS A 103 -17.90 -12.04 0.58
CA LYS A 103 -16.60 -11.73 1.19
C LYS A 103 -15.76 -10.81 0.32
N LEU A 104 -15.73 -11.04 -1.01
CA LEU A 104 -15.01 -10.16 -1.93
C LEU A 104 -15.57 -8.74 -1.91
N LYS A 105 -16.89 -8.58 -1.95
CA LYS A 105 -17.54 -7.26 -1.84
C LYS A 105 -17.19 -6.55 -0.55
N THR A 106 -17.34 -7.22 0.58
CA THR A 106 -17.03 -6.63 1.89
C THR A 106 -15.59 -6.15 1.97
N LEU A 107 -14.62 -6.95 1.48
CA LEU A 107 -13.21 -6.56 1.50
C LEU A 107 -12.94 -5.38 0.56
N ILE A 108 -13.49 -5.39 -0.65
CA ILE A 108 -13.33 -4.28 -1.60
C ILE A 108 -13.93 -2.99 -1.04
N ASP A 109 -15.13 -3.06 -0.46
CA ASP A 109 -15.79 -1.91 0.16
C ASP A 109 -14.96 -1.35 1.33
N GLU A 110 -14.34 -2.21 2.15
CA GLU A 110 -13.45 -1.81 3.23
C GLU A 110 -12.22 -1.05 2.71
N TYR A 111 -11.57 -1.55 1.65
CA TYR A 111 -10.44 -0.88 1.01
C TYR A 111 -10.81 0.47 0.40
N LEU A 112 -11.98 0.56 -0.26
CA LEU A 112 -12.44 1.81 -0.85
C LEU A 112 -12.75 2.88 0.22
N VAL A 113 -13.31 2.49 1.37
CA VAL A 113 -13.57 3.40 2.48
C VAL A 113 -12.28 3.84 3.18
N GLU A 114 -11.28 2.96 3.29
CA GLU A 114 -9.98 3.34 3.85
C GLU A 114 -9.29 4.40 2.99
N GLU A 115 -9.32 4.26 1.66
CA GLU A 115 -8.80 5.26 0.73
C GLU A 115 -9.51 6.61 0.83
N GLU A 116 -10.85 6.63 0.89
CA GLU A 116 -11.63 7.87 1.07
C GLU A 116 -11.24 8.59 2.36
N ASN A 117 -11.10 7.87 3.47
CA ASN A 117 -10.66 8.45 4.73
C ASN A 117 -9.23 8.99 4.61
N ILE A 118 -8.30 8.27 4.00
CA ILE A 118 -6.93 8.75 3.81
C ILE A 118 -6.93 10.06 3.01
N THR A 119 -7.76 10.21 1.97
CA THR A 119 -7.85 11.47 1.22
C THR A 119 -8.34 12.65 2.07
N GLU A 120 -9.22 12.42 3.06
CA GLU A 120 -9.67 13.46 4.00
C GLU A 120 -8.61 13.84 5.04
N TYR A 121 -7.74 12.90 5.46
CA TYR A 121 -6.67 13.12 6.44
C TYR A 121 -5.30 13.55 5.85
N THR A 122 -5.12 13.53 4.52
CA THR A 122 -3.81 13.79 3.87
C THR A 122 -3.30 15.23 3.92
N THR A 123 -4.00 16.18 4.54
CA THR A 123 -3.40 17.51 4.78
C THR A 123 -2.39 17.50 5.95
N GLU A 124 -2.44 16.51 6.86
CA GLU A 124 -1.65 16.58 8.11
C GLU A 124 -0.72 15.39 8.43
N GLU A 125 -0.84 14.20 7.80
CA GLU A 125 -0.13 13.00 8.27
C GLU A 125 0.72 12.26 7.22
N VAL A 126 1.54 12.96 6.43
CA VAL A 126 2.57 12.32 5.55
C VAL A 126 3.80 11.83 6.35
N THR A 127 3.80 11.88 7.68
CA THR A 127 5.00 11.56 8.51
C THR A 127 4.78 10.54 9.63
N ARG A 128 3.90 9.54 9.52
CA ARG A 128 3.77 8.56 10.63
C ARG A 128 3.62 7.07 10.34
N LYS A 129 3.40 6.59 9.11
CA LYS A 129 3.26 5.14 8.87
C LYS A 129 4.43 4.50 8.13
N GLU A 130 5.65 4.74 8.63
CA GLU A 130 6.84 3.97 8.26
C GLU A 130 7.53 3.40 9.50
N GLN A 131 6.73 2.84 10.42
CA GLN A 131 7.21 2.14 11.61
C GLN A 131 6.46 0.81 11.83
N GLU A 132 6.26 -0.01 10.80
CA GLU A 132 6.02 -1.44 11.00
C GLU A 132 6.31 -2.28 9.74
N ILE A 133 7.51 -2.18 9.18
CA ILE A 133 8.04 -3.25 8.31
C ILE A 133 9.46 -3.57 8.79
N GLU A 134 9.53 -4.54 9.70
CA GLU A 134 10.73 -5.29 10.05
C GLU A 134 11.18 -6.11 8.82
N TYR A 135 11.79 -5.47 7.82
CA TYR A 135 12.69 -6.12 6.87
C TYR A 135 13.74 -5.10 6.44
N ILE A 136 14.95 -5.26 6.97
CA ILE A 136 16.10 -4.36 6.77
C ILE A 136 16.40 -4.23 5.27
N ASN A 137 16.01 -3.10 4.67
CA ASN A 137 16.46 -2.71 3.34
C ASN A 137 17.94 -2.34 3.43
N THR A 138 18.80 -3.15 2.81
CA THR A 138 20.27 -3.06 2.83
C THR A 138 20.83 -1.92 1.98
N ASN A 139 20.11 -0.81 1.85
CA ASN A 139 20.53 0.34 1.06
C ASN A 139 20.19 1.70 1.69
N LEU A 140 20.34 1.84 3.01
CA LEU A 140 20.28 3.14 3.67
C LEU A 140 21.66 3.55 4.22
N ASN A 141 22.29 4.44 3.46
CA ASN A 141 23.15 5.55 3.87
C ASN A 141 23.84 5.43 5.24
N LEU A 142 25.18 5.29 5.18
CA LEU A 142 26.19 5.40 6.23
C LEU A 142 25.85 6.28 7.46
N PRO A 143 25.23 7.48 7.36
CA PRO A 143 24.85 8.28 8.53
C PRO A 143 23.84 7.61 9.47
N PHE A 144 22.94 6.76 9.00
CA PHE A 144 21.91 6.15 9.86
C PHE A 144 22.50 5.07 10.78
N ALA A 145 23.45 4.28 10.29
CA ALA A 145 24.19 3.30 11.09
C ALA A 145 25.02 3.96 12.20
N TYR A 146 25.54 5.17 11.95
CA TYR A 146 26.30 5.92 12.95
C TYR A 146 25.42 6.38 14.12
N SER A 147 24.19 6.82 13.84
CA SER A 147 23.22 7.25 14.86
C SER A 147 22.76 6.10 15.74
N LEU A 148 22.45 4.93 15.15
CA LEU A 148 22.06 3.74 15.92
C LEU A 148 23.21 3.20 16.77
N GLY A 149 24.45 3.25 16.26
CA GLY A 149 25.65 2.91 17.03
C GLY A 149 25.88 3.84 18.23
N LEU A 150 25.61 5.14 18.07
CA LEU A 150 25.73 6.11 19.16
C LEU A 150 24.70 5.85 20.28
N PHE A 151 23.45 5.53 19.93
CA PHE A 151 22.39 5.22 20.90
C PHE A 151 22.60 3.88 21.61
N ALA A 152 23.14 2.86 20.92
CA ALA A 152 23.57 1.61 21.57
C ALA A 152 24.76 1.83 22.55
N GLY A 153 25.56 2.87 22.33
CA GLY A 153 26.69 3.25 23.18
C GLY A 153 26.30 3.92 24.50
N PHE A 154 25.11 4.53 24.60
CA PHE A 154 24.56 5.08 25.84
C PHE A 154 23.79 4.02 26.65
N SER A 155 24.39 2.84 26.82
CA SER A 155 23.86 1.86 27.77
C SER A 155 23.83 2.48 29.17
N PRO A 156 22.70 2.45 29.89
CA PRO A 156 22.56 3.00 31.24
C PRO A 156 23.63 2.49 32.22
N CYS A 157 24.20 1.31 31.95
CA CYS A 157 25.27 0.70 32.73
C CYS A 157 26.62 1.43 32.59
N LEU A 158 26.98 1.89 31.39
CA LEU A 158 28.27 2.59 31.17
C LEU A 158 28.24 3.99 31.78
N MET A 159 27.08 4.65 31.72
CA MET A 159 26.89 5.99 32.29
C MET A 159 27.02 5.98 33.83
N ALA A 160 26.55 4.91 34.49
CA ALA A 160 26.69 4.72 35.94
C ALA A 160 28.16 4.50 36.38
N ILE A 161 28.96 3.78 35.58
CA ILE A 161 30.38 3.53 35.89
C ILE A 161 31.21 4.81 35.75
N LEU A 162 30.95 5.62 34.71
CA LEU A 162 31.63 6.89 34.50
C LEU A 162 31.35 7.90 35.62
N GLY A 163 30.11 7.96 36.12
CA GLY A 163 29.75 8.81 37.27
C GLY A 163 30.48 8.41 38.56
N PHE A 164 30.78 7.12 38.73
CA PHE A 164 31.51 6.63 39.90
C PHE A 164 33.03 6.89 39.81
N LEU A 165 33.61 6.90 38.60
CA LEU A 165 35.03 7.19 38.39
C LEU A 165 35.37 8.69 38.43
N LEU A 166 34.39 9.56 38.17
CA LEU A 166 34.54 11.01 38.21
C LEU A 166 34.19 11.63 39.57
N SER A 167 33.75 10.81 40.55
CA SER A 167 33.44 11.23 41.91
C SER A 167 34.58 10.97 42.90
#